data_AF-A0A964YPL8-F1
#
_entry.id   AF-A0A964YPL8-F1
#
_cell.length_a   1.000
_cell.length_b   1.000
_cell.length_c   1.000
_cell.angle_alpha   90.00
_cell.angle_beta   90.00
_cell.angle_gamma   90.00
#
_symmetry.space_group_name_H-M   'P 1'
#
loop_
_entity.id
_entity.type
_entity.pdbx_description
1 polymer ?
#
loop_
_entity_poly.entity_id
_entity_poly.type
_entity_poly.pdbx_seq_one_letter_code
_entity_poly.pdbx_strand_id
1 'polypeptide(L)'
;MKMKTVLIGDIHGRDIWKKIIEKESPNRVVFIGDYLDSFDISPVEQIYNLKEILHFKKNTDIEVITLIGNHDYHYMNVGETYSGYRPQTQLHVQDIFKENIDDFKMAYSFDKYLCTHAGVSSIFMNNTFGDNWDVETIVDTLNLTFRYKPLTFKFNGWSPYGNDVEP
;
A
#
# COMPACT_ATOMS: atom_id res chain seq x y z
N MET A 1 2.74 -28.31 6.60
CA MET A 1 2.67 -27.28 7.67
C MET A 1 1.61 -26.26 7.27
N LYS A 2 0.87 -25.70 8.21
CA LYS A 2 -0.14 -24.68 7.93
C LYS A 2 0.56 -23.33 7.69
N MET A 3 0.30 -22.69 6.56
CA MET A 3 0.87 -21.37 6.23
C MET A 3 0.29 -20.32 7.18
N LYS A 4 1.15 -19.61 7.91
CA LYS A 4 0.76 -18.50 8.79
C LYS A 4 1.01 -17.17 8.10
N THR A 5 -0.07 -16.41 7.87
CA THR A 5 -0.02 -15.07 7.30
C THR A 5 -0.31 -14.04 8.39
N VAL A 6 0.53 -13.01 8.47
CA VAL A 6 0.32 -11.83 9.32
C VAL A 6 0.03 -10.63 8.42
N LEU A 7 -1.08 -9.95 8.67
CA LEU A 7 -1.42 -8.68 8.02
C LEU A 7 -1.10 -7.56 8.99
N ILE A 8 -0.32 -6.58 8.54
CA ILE A 8 0.11 -5.42 9.33
C ILE A 8 -0.53 -4.19 8.71
N GLY A 9 -1.37 -3.51 9.49
CA GLY A 9 -2.05 -2.27 9.09
C GLY A 9 -1.10 -1.09 8.91
N ASP A 10 -1.65 0.12 8.98
CA ASP A 10 -0.94 1.38 8.76
C ASP A 10 0.33 1.47 9.61
N ILE A 11 1.45 1.71 8.94
CA ILE A 11 2.76 1.70 9.59
C ILE A 11 3.05 3.04 10.23
N HIS A 12 2.80 4.15 9.54
CA HIS A 12 3.06 5.53 9.94
C HIS A 12 4.38 5.65 10.73
N GLY A 13 5.48 5.15 10.16
CA GLY A 13 6.81 5.15 10.78
C GLY A 13 7.05 4.19 11.94
N ARG A 14 6.04 3.47 12.44
CA ARG A 14 6.16 2.60 13.62
C ARG A 14 6.95 1.33 13.28
N ASP A 15 7.89 0.98 14.14
CA ASP A 15 8.77 -0.19 13.98
C ASP A 15 8.23 -1.47 14.67
N ILE A 16 7.04 -1.40 15.27
CA ILE A 16 6.44 -2.52 16.02
C ILE A 16 6.24 -3.78 15.19
N TRP A 17 6.22 -3.66 13.85
CA TRP A 17 6.20 -4.78 12.92
C TRP A 17 7.34 -5.77 13.19
N LYS A 18 8.52 -5.31 13.64
CA LYS A 18 9.66 -6.17 13.99
C LYS A 18 9.29 -7.13 15.13
N LYS A 19 8.69 -6.60 16.20
CA LYS A 19 8.22 -7.39 17.35
C LYS A 19 7.08 -8.33 16.99
N ILE A 20 6.18 -7.90 16.08
CA ILE A 20 5.10 -8.75 15.56
C ILE A 20 5.69 -9.94 14.81
N ILE A 21 6.67 -9.72 13.92
CA ILE A 21 7.31 -10.80 13.15
C ILE A 21 8.05 -11.78 14.07
N GLU A 22 8.82 -11.27 15.03
CA GLU A 22 9.52 -12.11 16.01
C GLU A 22 8.54 -12.99 16.80
N LYS A 23 7.48 -12.37 17.35
CA LYS A 23 6.48 -13.07 18.16
C LYS A 23 5.69 -14.09 17.36
N GLU A 24 5.26 -13.73 16.16
CA GLU A 24 4.34 -14.55 15.38
C GLU A 24 5.05 -15.58 14.51
N SER A 25 6.33 -15.38 14.16
CA SER A 25 7.12 -16.24 13.28
C SER A 25 6.33 -16.68 12.02
N PRO A 26 5.83 -15.73 11.20
CA PRO A 26 4.95 -16.04 10.08
C PRO A 26 5.69 -16.65 8.88
N ASN A 27 4.94 -17.29 7.98
CA ASN A 27 5.42 -17.70 6.66
C ASN A 27 5.17 -16.62 5.59
N ARG A 28 4.28 -15.68 5.88
CA ARG A 28 3.95 -14.54 5.02
C ARG A 28 3.63 -13.30 5.84
N VAL A 29 4.10 -12.15 5.39
CA VAL A 29 3.72 -10.84 5.90
C VAL A 29 3.11 -10.00 4.78
N VAL A 30 1.97 -9.37 5.05
CA VAL A 30 1.34 -8.39 4.16
C VAL A 30 1.29 -7.05 4.90
N PHE A 31 2.12 -6.10 4.46
CA PHE A 31 2.04 -4.71 4.88
C PHE A 31 0.95 -4.00 4.07
N ILE A 32 -0.05 -3.42 4.74
CA ILE A 32 -1.24 -2.82 4.11
C ILE A 32 -0.96 -1.42 3.55
N GLY A 33 0.13 -0.76 3.96
CA GLY A 33 0.58 0.52 3.41
C GLY A 33 0.74 1.59 4.48
N ASP A 34 0.70 2.84 4.05
CA ASP A 34 0.85 4.05 4.85
C ASP A 34 2.11 4.00 5.71
N TYR A 35 3.28 3.99 5.06
CA TYR A 35 4.57 3.89 5.74
C TYR A 35 5.02 5.20 6.39
N LEU A 36 4.45 6.32 5.95
CA LEU A 36 4.92 7.69 6.22
C LEU A 36 3.87 8.53 6.94
N ASP A 37 4.05 9.84 7.02
CA ASP A 37 3.08 10.81 7.55
C ASP A 37 2.65 10.68 9.02
N SER A 38 3.44 10.00 9.86
CA SER A 38 3.21 10.09 11.31
C SER A 38 3.40 11.53 11.81
N PHE A 39 2.57 11.91 12.77
CA PHE A 39 2.64 13.20 13.48
C PHE A 39 3.63 13.19 14.65
N ASP A 40 3.96 12.01 15.17
CA ASP A 40 4.74 11.79 16.39
C ASP A 40 6.15 11.21 16.16
N ILE A 41 6.47 10.77 14.94
CA ILE A 41 7.77 10.17 14.55
C ILE A 41 8.47 11.11 13.56
N SER A 42 9.79 11.28 13.70
CA SER A 42 10.54 12.19 12.84
C SER A 42 10.61 11.66 11.40
N PRO A 43 10.64 12.51 10.37
CA PRO A 43 10.67 12.05 8.97
C PRO A 43 11.83 11.11 8.66
N VAL A 44 12.99 11.37 9.27
CA VAL A 44 14.19 10.56 9.10
C VAL A 44 13.97 9.13 9.61
N GLU A 45 13.34 8.98 10.77
CA GLU A 45 12.99 7.68 11.34
C GLU A 45 11.95 6.95 10.48
N GLN A 46 10.94 7.66 9.97
CA GLN A 46 9.93 7.06 9.08
C GLN A 46 10.55 6.53 7.78
N ILE A 47 11.41 7.34 7.15
CA ILE A 47 12.16 6.96 5.94
C ILE A 47 13.10 5.78 6.22
N TYR A 48 13.78 5.79 7.37
CA TYR A 48 14.64 4.69 7.78
C TYR A 48 13.84 3.39 7.96
N ASN A 49 12.70 3.44 8.63
CA ASN A 49 11.82 2.29 8.83
C ASN A 49 11.25 1.75 7.50
N LEU A 50 10.88 2.62 6.56
CA LEU A 50 10.49 2.21 5.20
C LEU A 50 11.61 1.44 4.49
N LYS A 51 12.86 1.93 4.58
CA LYS A 51 14.03 1.23 4.04
C LYS A 51 14.28 -0.10 4.72
N GLU A 52 14.04 -0.21 6.03
CA GLU A 52 14.14 -1.48 6.75
C GLU A 52 13.07 -2.49 6.32
N ILE A 53 11.83 -2.06 6.04
CA ILE A 53 10.77 -2.93 5.51
C ILE A 53 11.17 -3.47 4.13
N LEU A 54 11.67 -2.61 3.24
CA LEU A 54 12.16 -3.01 1.92
C LEU A 54 13.37 -3.94 2.02
N HIS A 55 14.29 -3.66 2.95
CA HIS A 55 15.43 -4.53 3.21
C HIS A 55 14.97 -5.91 3.72
N PHE A 56 14.04 -5.95 4.69
CA PHE A 56 13.46 -7.18 5.21
C PHE A 56 12.82 -8.01 4.09
N LYS A 57 11.99 -7.38 3.25
CA LYS A 57 11.37 -8.02 2.07
C LYS A 57 12.39 -8.71 1.17
N LYS A 58 13.54 -8.08 0.94
CA LYS A 58 14.58 -8.56 0.02
C LYS A 58 15.51 -9.63 0.61
N ASN A 59 15.55 -9.75 1.94
CA ASN A 59 16.58 -10.55 2.63
C ASN A 59 16.00 -11.62 3.56
N THR A 60 14.72 -11.95 3.43
CA THR A 60 14.06 -13.00 4.21
C THR A 60 13.63 -14.17 3.33
N ASP A 61 13.53 -15.35 3.93
CA ASP A 61 13.05 -16.57 3.25
C ASP A 61 11.53 -16.69 3.24
N ILE A 62 10.82 -15.76 3.89
CA ILE A 62 9.35 -15.73 3.94
C ILE A 62 8.78 -14.81 2.87
N GLU A 63 7.49 -14.98 2.55
CA GLU A 63 6.85 -14.13 1.54
C GLU A 63 6.50 -12.75 2.15
N VAL A 64 6.99 -11.67 1.57
CA VAL A 64 6.71 -10.30 2.04
C VAL A 64 6.06 -9.45 0.96
N ILE A 65 4.84 -9.02 1.23
CA ILE A 65 4.02 -8.18 0.36
C ILE A 65 3.96 -6.78 0.98
N THR A 66 4.18 -5.78 0.14
CA THR A 66 4.15 -4.36 0.50
C THR A 66 3.12 -3.67 -0.38
N LEU A 67 1.97 -3.33 0.19
CA LEU A 67 0.93 -2.58 -0.50
C LEU A 67 1.19 -1.07 -0.38
N ILE A 68 0.56 -0.29 -1.26
CA ILE A 68 0.59 1.17 -1.26
C ILE A 68 -0.68 1.69 -0.58
N GLY A 69 -0.51 2.54 0.43
CA GLY A 69 -1.57 3.33 1.01
C GLY A 69 -1.65 4.75 0.43
N ASN A 70 -2.64 5.54 0.83
CA ASN A 70 -2.81 6.89 0.30
C ASN A 70 -1.68 7.83 0.77
N HIS A 71 -1.14 7.62 1.99
CA HIS A 71 0.01 8.36 2.52
C HIS A 71 1.35 7.95 1.88
N ASP A 72 1.34 6.93 1.02
CA ASP A 72 2.47 6.56 0.17
C ASP A 72 2.26 7.12 -1.24
N TYR A 73 1.04 6.92 -1.76
CA TYR A 73 0.65 7.25 -3.12
C TYR A 73 0.85 8.72 -3.46
N HIS A 74 0.54 9.64 -2.54
CA HIS A 74 0.74 11.07 -2.81
C HIS A 74 2.20 11.49 -3.01
N TYR A 75 3.17 10.75 -2.47
CA TYR A 75 4.60 11.00 -2.70
C TYR A 75 5.04 10.55 -4.11
N MET A 76 4.19 9.83 -4.84
CA MET A 76 4.47 9.36 -6.19
C MET A 76 4.14 10.40 -7.30
N ASN A 77 3.98 11.67 -6.92
CA ASN A 77 3.73 12.80 -7.83
C ASN A 77 2.42 12.66 -8.65
N VAL A 78 1.35 12.33 -7.94
CA VAL A 78 0.00 12.11 -8.49
C VAL A 78 -0.87 13.38 -8.43
N GLY A 79 -0.33 14.47 -7.87
CA GLY A 79 -1.01 15.77 -7.79
C GLY A 79 -2.12 15.82 -6.75
N GLU A 80 -1.99 15.04 -5.67
CA GLU A 80 -2.85 15.03 -4.48
C GLU A 80 -1.97 15.01 -3.24
N THR A 81 -2.48 15.46 -2.09
CA THR A 81 -1.82 15.36 -0.79
C THR A 81 -2.84 15.05 0.30
N TYR A 82 -2.40 14.42 1.38
CA TYR A 82 -3.24 13.94 2.48
C TYR A 82 -2.66 14.45 3.81
N SER A 83 -3.36 14.20 4.92
CA SER A 83 -2.95 14.72 6.23
C SER A 83 -1.57 14.23 6.66
N GLY A 84 -0.74 15.10 7.21
CA GLY A 84 0.62 14.71 7.62
C GLY A 84 1.67 14.80 6.51
N TYR A 85 1.27 15.05 5.25
CA TYR A 85 2.17 15.27 4.12
C TYR A 85 3.26 16.30 4.45
N ARG A 86 4.51 15.97 4.12
CA ARG A 86 5.69 16.83 4.38
C ARG A 86 6.41 17.16 3.07
N PRO A 87 6.17 18.35 2.48
CA PRO A 87 6.80 18.76 1.21
C PRO A 87 8.32 18.67 1.21
N GLN A 88 8.97 18.86 2.37
CA GLN A 88 10.42 18.80 2.52
C GLN A 88 10.99 17.40 2.27
N THR A 89 10.17 16.36 2.40
CA THR A 89 10.55 14.95 2.21
C THR A 89 10.20 14.44 0.81
N GLN A 90 9.41 15.20 0.05
CA GLN A 90 8.81 14.77 -1.21
C GLN A 90 9.79 14.12 -2.17
N LEU A 91 10.88 14.82 -2.51
CA LEU A 91 11.85 14.33 -3.49
C LEU A 91 12.52 13.03 -3.01
N HIS A 92 12.94 12.98 -1.74
CA HIS A 92 13.64 11.81 -1.21
C HIS A 92 12.73 10.58 -1.13
N VAL A 93 11.50 10.77 -0.65
CA VAL A 93 10.52 9.68 -0.57
C VAL A 93 10.13 9.21 -1.97
N GLN A 94 9.93 10.14 -2.89
CA GLN A 94 9.61 9.82 -4.28
C GLN A 94 10.71 8.98 -4.93
N ASP A 95 11.97 9.29 -4.69
CA ASP A 95 13.10 8.52 -5.22
C ASP A 95 13.10 7.08 -4.67
N ILE A 96 12.81 6.90 -3.38
CA ILE A 96 12.66 5.56 -2.78
C ILE A 96 11.55 4.77 -3.48
N PHE A 97 10.37 5.35 -3.67
CA PHE A 97 9.28 4.65 -4.35
C PHE A 97 9.60 4.35 -5.82
N LYS A 98 10.26 5.26 -6.54
CA LYS A 98 10.67 5.03 -7.93
C LYS A 98 11.69 3.90 -8.05
N GLU A 99 12.72 3.89 -7.21
CA GLU A 99 13.77 2.87 -7.22
C GLU A 99 13.25 1.49 -6.83
N ASN A 100 12.16 1.43 -6.06
CA ASN A 100 11.60 0.19 -5.53
C ASN A 100 10.17 -0.05 -6.04
N ILE A 101 9.77 0.54 -7.18
CA ILE A 101 8.38 0.49 -7.64
C ILE A 101 7.87 -0.94 -7.85
N ASP A 102 8.75 -1.84 -8.30
CA ASP A 102 8.44 -3.25 -8.51
C ASP A 102 8.22 -4.03 -7.21
N ASP A 103 8.66 -3.49 -6.07
CA ASP A 103 8.44 -4.07 -4.76
C ASP A 103 7.04 -3.79 -4.22
N PHE A 104 6.36 -2.77 -4.75
CA PHE A 104 5.05 -2.30 -4.27
C PHE A 104 3.89 -2.78 -5.14
N LYS A 105 2.75 -3.01 -4.48
CA LYS A 105 1.51 -3.46 -5.13
C LYS A 105 0.33 -2.60 -4.71
N MET A 106 -0.67 -2.51 -5.57
CA MET A 106 -1.96 -1.92 -5.21
C MET A 106 -2.87 -2.95 -4.53
N ALA A 107 -2.77 -4.21 -4.97
CA ALA A 107 -3.58 -5.30 -4.44
C ALA A 107 -2.79 -6.61 -4.33
N TYR A 108 -3.22 -7.45 -3.41
CA TYR A 108 -2.73 -8.82 -3.26
C TYR A 108 -3.88 -9.72 -2.83
N SER A 109 -3.90 -10.97 -3.27
CA SER A 109 -4.88 -11.94 -2.81
C SER A 109 -4.21 -13.25 -2.40
N PHE A 110 -4.88 -13.93 -1.48
CA PHE A 110 -4.54 -15.30 -1.11
C PHE A 110 -5.77 -16.01 -0.58
N ASP A 111 -5.88 -17.31 -0.89
CA ASP A 111 -7.08 -18.09 -0.61
C ASP A 111 -8.34 -17.38 -1.12
N LYS A 112 -9.17 -16.87 -0.21
CA LYS A 112 -10.40 -16.10 -0.49
C LYS A 112 -10.31 -14.63 -0.06
N TYR A 113 -9.13 -14.18 0.34
CA TYR A 113 -8.90 -12.84 0.86
C TYR A 113 -8.33 -11.95 -0.25
N LEU A 114 -8.93 -10.77 -0.39
CA LEU A 114 -8.37 -9.65 -1.13
C LEU A 114 -7.82 -8.65 -0.11
N CYS A 115 -6.57 -8.22 -0.31
CA CYS A 115 -5.88 -7.25 0.51
C CYS A 115 -5.58 -6.02 -0.35
N THR A 116 -6.06 -4.89 0.13
CA THR A 116 -5.85 -3.53 -0.41
C THR A 116 -5.83 -2.56 0.77
N HIS A 117 -5.26 -1.39 0.59
CA HIS A 117 -5.27 -0.37 1.63
C HIS A 117 -6.70 0.15 1.93
N ALA A 118 -7.37 0.75 0.94
CA ALA A 118 -8.67 1.42 1.12
C ALA A 118 -9.91 0.57 0.77
N GLY A 119 -9.71 -0.68 0.32
CA GLY A 119 -10.79 -1.51 -0.22
C GLY A 119 -10.99 -1.32 -1.73
N VAL A 120 -11.79 -2.21 -2.34
CA VAL A 120 -12.14 -2.16 -3.76
C VAL A 120 -13.65 -2.36 -3.88
N SER A 121 -14.36 -1.35 -4.35
CA SER A 121 -15.80 -1.42 -4.57
C SER A 121 -16.12 -1.81 -6.01
N SER A 122 -17.25 -2.49 -6.22
CA SER A 122 -17.76 -2.75 -7.57
C SER A 122 -18.05 -1.45 -8.33
N ILE A 123 -18.47 -0.38 -7.64
CA ILE A 123 -18.70 0.95 -8.23
C ILE A 123 -17.40 1.49 -8.84
N PHE A 124 -16.30 1.47 -8.08
CA PHE A 124 -14.98 1.89 -8.60
C PHE A 124 -14.58 1.05 -9.81
N MET A 125 -14.75 -0.27 -9.70
CA MET A 125 -14.39 -1.19 -10.78
C MET A 125 -15.22 -0.94 -12.05
N ASN A 126 -16.54 -0.77 -11.94
CA ASN A 126 -17.42 -0.46 -13.06
C ASN A 126 -17.09 0.90 -13.69
N ASN A 127 -16.90 1.93 -12.88
CA ASN A 127 -16.60 3.28 -13.36
C ASN A 127 -15.24 3.36 -14.06
N THR A 128 -14.28 2.53 -13.66
CA THR A 128 -12.90 2.57 -14.16
C THR A 128 -12.66 1.60 -15.31
N PHE A 129 -13.24 0.40 -15.25
CA PHE A 129 -12.97 -0.71 -16.17
C PHE A 129 -14.20 -1.16 -16.98
N GLY A 130 -15.36 -0.54 -16.77
CA GLY A 130 -16.63 -0.97 -17.35
C GLY A 130 -17.13 -2.27 -16.72
N ASP A 131 -18.08 -2.95 -17.37
CA ASP A 131 -18.70 -4.17 -16.83
C ASP A 131 -17.91 -5.46 -17.09
N ASN A 132 -16.68 -5.36 -17.62
CA ASN A 132 -15.87 -6.49 -18.09
C ASN A 132 -14.75 -6.92 -17.13
N TRP A 133 -14.73 -6.40 -15.90
CA TRP A 133 -13.75 -6.87 -14.90
C TRP A 133 -14.23 -8.17 -14.25
N ASP A 134 -13.27 -8.97 -13.79
CA ASP A 134 -13.53 -10.24 -13.10
C ASP A 134 -12.85 -10.23 -11.73
N VAL A 135 -13.55 -10.74 -10.70
CA VAL A 135 -13.01 -10.95 -9.35
C VAL A 135 -11.76 -11.85 -9.41
N GLU A 136 -11.71 -12.82 -10.32
CA GLU A 136 -10.56 -13.71 -10.48
C GLU A 136 -9.30 -12.99 -10.97
N THR A 137 -9.46 -11.89 -11.73
CA THR A 137 -8.36 -11.12 -12.32
C THR A 137 -8.14 -9.76 -11.67
N ILE A 138 -8.90 -9.45 -10.60
CA ILE A 138 -8.92 -8.12 -9.99
C ILE A 138 -7.54 -7.66 -9.52
N VAL A 139 -6.76 -8.56 -8.93
CA VAL A 139 -5.42 -8.25 -8.43
C VAL A 139 -4.48 -7.87 -9.57
N ASP A 140 -4.51 -8.61 -10.67
CA ASP A 140 -3.67 -8.33 -11.84
C ASP A 140 -4.10 -7.04 -12.52
N THR A 141 -5.41 -6.83 -12.69
CA THR A 141 -5.97 -5.59 -13.22
C THR A 141 -5.51 -4.38 -12.42
N LEU A 142 -5.62 -4.42 -11.09
CA LEU A 142 -5.24 -3.31 -10.22
C LEU A 142 -3.73 -3.05 -10.24
N ASN A 143 -2.91 -4.10 -10.18
CA ASN A 143 -1.44 -3.96 -10.20
C ASN A 143 -0.90 -3.50 -11.56
N LEU A 144 -1.45 -3.99 -12.67
CA LEU A 144 -1.11 -3.51 -14.01
C LEU A 144 -1.54 -2.05 -14.20
N THR A 145 -2.74 -1.69 -13.72
CA THR A 145 -3.20 -0.30 -13.74
C THR A 145 -2.29 0.59 -12.93
N PHE A 146 -1.85 0.15 -11.75
CA PHE A 146 -0.91 0.91 -10.92
C PHE A 146 0.42 1.15 -11.63
N ARG A 147 0.93 0.13 -12.34
CA ARG A 147 2.17 0.23 -13.11
C ARG A 147 2.08 1.19 -14.29
N TYR A 148 1.01 1.12 -15.08
CA TYR A 148 0.94 1.79 -16.39
C TYR A 148 0.05 3.03 -16.41
N LYS A 149 -0.89 3.13 -15.48
CA LYS A 149 -1.87 4.22 -15.36
C LYS A 149 -2.08 4.59 -13.88
N PRO A 150 -1.02 4.95 -13.13
CA PRO A 150 -1.11 5.16 -11.68
C PRO A 150 -2.14 6.23 -11.29
N LEU A 151 -2.37 7.24 -12.14
CA LEU A 151 -3.35 8.31 -11.90
C LEU A 151 -4.81 7.84 -11.86
N THR A 152 -5.09 6.59 -12.25
CA THR A 152 -6.42 5.99 -12.11
C THR A 152 -6.86 5.86 -10.66
N PHE A 153 -5.93 5.78 -9.71
CA PHE A 153 -6.22 5.65 -8.28
C PHE A 153 -6.35 6.99 -7.54
N LYS A 154 -6.33 8.10 -8.27
CA LYS A 154 -6.60 9.42 -7.70
C LYS A 154 -7.97 9.45 -7.07
N PHE A 155 -8.07 10.14 -5.94
CA PHE A 155 -9.33 10.29 -5.25
C PHE A 155 -10.31 11.09 -6.12
N ASN A 156 -11.41 10.45 -6.54
CA ASN A 156 -12.43 11.03 -7.42
C ASN A 156 -13.81 11.11 -6.76
N GLY A 157 -13.89 10.89 -5.45
CA GLY A 157 -15.13 10.87 -4.69
C GLY A 157 -15.55 12.22 -4.10
N TRP A 158 -16.76 12.29 -3.56
CA TRP A 158 -17.29 13.43 -2.82
C TRP A 158 -16.97 13.33 -1.32
N SER A 159 -17.05 12.11 -0.78
CA SER A 159 -16.67 11.81 0.60
C SER A 159 -15.16 11.61 0.71
N PRO A 160 -14.42 12.41 1.49
CA PRO A 160 -12.97 12.28 1.65
C PRO A 160 -12.50 10.92 2.20
N TYR A 161 -13.43 10.08 2.66
CA TYR A 161 -13.21 8.72 3.13
C TYR A 161 -13.54 7.62 2.10
N GLY A 162 -13.86 7.99 0.85
CA GLY A 162 -14.16 7.02 -0.22
C GLY A 162 -15.49 6.29 -0.11
N ASN A 163 -16.35 6.68 0.85
CA ASN A 163 -17.65 6.05 1.12
C ASN A 163 -18.80 6.64 0.29
N ASP A 164 -18.58 6.96 -0.98
CA ASP A 164 -19.66 7.43 -1.82
C ASP A 164 -20.64 6.29 -2.11
N VAL A 165 -21.91 6.52 -1.81
CA VAL A 165 -23.02 5.68 -2.28
C VAL A 165 -23.47 6.20 -3.65
N GLU A 166 -23.92 5.30 -4.54
CA GLU A 166 -24.52 5.75 -5.81
C GLU A 166 -25.64 6.77 -5.53
N PRO A 167 -25.78 7.82 -6.36
CA PRO A 167 -26.95 8.69 -6.31
C PRO A 167 -28.25 7.97 -6.67
#